data_AF-A0A972LX72-F1
#
_entry.id   AF-A0A972LX72-F1
#
_cell.length_a   1.000
_cell.length_b   1.000
_cell.length_c   1.000
_cell.angle_alpha   90.00
_cell.angle_beta   90.00
_cell.angle_gamma   90.00
#
_symmetry.space_group_name_H-M   'P 1'
#
loop_
_entity.id
_entity.type
_entity.pdbx_description
1 polymer ?
#
loop_
_entity_poly.entity_id
_entity_poly.type
_entity_poly.pdbx_seq_one_letter_code
_entity_poly.pdbx_strand_id
1 'polypeptide(L)'
;EQLGFLRRNFQAIDRLLETPKALPLCGLSRRQYKNLLVTRELFRQQLEMFENNSQRVDDRIVSISQPHVRPIVRGKAGRPTEFGAKLSISVVGGFSFVDRRSWDNYNEGGDLIEQIETFRRRFGCYPESVHVDKIYRNRKNRAFCKLSKKGVRNQIPSTATRSRGRASSTILMLVSNVAAMA
;
A
#
# COMPACT_ATOMS: atom_id res chain seq x y z
N GLU A 1 -2.10 -5.37 30.65
CA GLU A 1 -1.10 -4.63 31.45
C GLU A 1 -0.59 -3.34 30.79
N GLN A 2 -0.09 -3.38 29.55
CA GLN A 2 0.52 -2.20 28.88
C GLN A 2 -0.43 -0.99 28.70
N LEU A 3 -1.71 -1.22 28.37
CA LEU A 3 -2.70 -0.13 28.21
C LEU A 3 -2.91 0.67 29.51
N GLY A 4 -2.81 0.03 30.67
CA GLY A 4 -2.96 0.71 31.96
C GLY A 4 -1.84 1.72 32.22
N PHE A 5 -0.60 1.41 31.84
CA PHE A 5 0.53 2.34 31.92
C PHE A 5 0.34 3.53 30.99
N LEU A 6 -0.04 3.28 29.74
CA LEU A 6 -0.32 4.34 28.76
C LEU A 6 -1.44 5.26 29.23
N ARG A 7 -2.54 4.71 29.74
CA ARG A 7 -3.66 5.48 30.29
C ARG A 7 -3.20 6.42 31.41
N ARG A 8 -2.42 5.93 32.36
CA ARG A 8 -1.87 6.75 33.46
C ARG A 8 -0.96 7.86 32.94
N ASN A 9 -0.09 7.55 31.98
CA ASN A 9 0.81 8.55 31.40
C ASN A 9 0.04 9.65 30.66
N PHE A 10 -1.00 9.29 29.89
CA PHE A 10 -1.85 10.29 29.23
C PHE A 10 -2.60 11.16 30.24
N GLN A 11 -3.16 10.57 31.29
CA GLN A 11 -3.80 11.34 32.37
C GLN A 11 -2.82 12.30 33.06
N ALA A 12 -1.58 11.89 33.28
CA ALA A 12 -0.55 12.76 33.84
C ALA A 12 -0.25 13.93 32.89
N ILE A 13 -0.15 13.67 31.58
CA ILE A 13 0.04 14.72 30.57
C ILE A 13 -1.17 15.67 30.55
N ASP A 14 -2.41 15.16 30.60
CA ASP A 14 -3.62 16.00 30.61
C ASP A 14 -3.65 16.93 31.84
N ARG A 15 -3.35 16.41 33.03
CA ARG A 15 -3.25 17.22 34.26
C ARG A 15 -2.16 18.28 34.18
N LEU A 16 -1.04 17.97 33.55
CA LEU A 16 0.01 18.97 33.32
C LEU A 16 -0.51 20.06 32.40
N LEU A 17 -1.22 19.73 31.31
CA LEU A 17 -1.78 20.71 30.38
C LEU A 17 -2.85 21.61 31.03
N GLU A 18 -3.54 21.15 32.06
CA GLU A 18 -4.51 21.94 32.85
C GLU A 18 -3.82 22.93 33.81
N THR A 19 -2.52 22.76 34.08
CA THR A 19 -1.80 23.60 35.04
C THR A 19 -1.40 24.95 34.40
N PRO A 20 -1.72 26.11 35.00
CA PRO A 20 -1.46 27.44 34.38
C PRO A 20 0.01 27.75 34.06
N LYS A 21 0.95 27.06 34.71
CA LYS A 21 2.41 27.23 34.53
C LYS A 21 3.03 26.18 33.60
N ALA A 22 2.24 25.25 33.08
CA ALA A 22 2.77 24.19 32.23
C ALA A 22 3.16 24.72 30.85
N LEU A 23 4.13 24.03 30.24
CA LEU A 23 4.52 24.30 28.87
C LEU A 23 3.31 24.02 27.97
N PRO A 24 2.84 24.99 27.17
CA PRO A 24 1.75 24.74 26.23
C PRO A 24 2.18 23.72 25.18
N LEU A 25 1.21 23.08 24.51
CA LEU A 25 1.48 22.13 23.43
C LEU A 25 2.33 22.74 22.29
N CYS A 26 2.25 24.06 22.09
CA CYS A 26 3.09 24.78 21.13
C CYS A 26 4.57 24.86 21.53
N GLY A 27 4.92 24.59 22.79
CA GLY A 27 6.31 24.47 23.24
C GLY A 27 6.94 23.11 22.91
N LEU A 28 6.15 22.13 22.47
CA LEU A 28 6.68 20.87 21.96
C LEU A 28 7.28 21.08 20.55
N SER A 29 8.40 20.41 20.28
CA SER A 29 8.87 20.32 18.90
C SER A 29 7.79 19.66 18.03
N ARG A 30 7.78 19.99 16.74
CA ARG A 30 6.87 19.39 15.76
C ARG A 30 6.86 17.86 15.80
N ARG A 31 8.03 17.24 16.04
CA ARG A 31 8.18 15.79 16.17
C ARG A 31 7.52 15.25 17.44
N GLN A 32 7.75 15.88 18.58
CA GLN A 32 7.12 15.48 19.85
C GLN A 32 5.61 15.62 19.79
N TYR A 33 5.12 16.74 19.26
CA TYR A 33 3.68 16.98 19.10
C TYR A 33 3.05 15.93 18.19
N LYS A 34 3.65 15.66 17.01
CA LYS A 34 3.20 14.60 16.11
C LYS A 34 3.17 13.24 16.80
N ASN A 35 4.25 12.87 17.49
CA ASN A 35 4.33 11.57 18.17
C ASN A 35 3.25 11.45 19.26
N LEU A 36 3.02 12.51 20.04
CA LEU A 36 1.97 12.52 21.05
C LEU A 36 0.58 12.25 20.44
N LEU A 37 0.24 12.91 19.34
CA LEU A 37 -1.02 12.68 18.63
C LEU A 37 -1.13 11.24 18.12
N VAL A 38 -0.07 10.73 17.49
CA VAL A 38 -0.01 9.36 16.95
C VAL A 38 -0.12 8.31 18.05
N THR A 39 0.56 8.51 19.19
CA THR A 39 0.49 7.57 20.32
C THR A 39 -0.88 7.60 21.00
N ARG A 40 -1.54 8.76 21.09
CA ARG A 40 -2.94 8.83 21.57
C ARG A 40 -3.89 8.05 20.68
N GLU A 41 -3.77 8.21 19.36
CA GLU A 41 -4.61 7.47 18.41
C GLU A 41 -4.32 5.97 18.45
N LEU A 42 -3.05 5.57 18.52
CA LEU A 42 -2.66 4.17 18.69
C LEU A 42 -3.25 3.58 19.98
N PHE A 43 -3.23 4.33 21.08
CA PHE A 43 -3.83 3.91 22.33
C PHE A 43 -5.36 3.75 22.21
N ARG A 44 -6.04 4.70 21.57
CA ARG A 44 -7.49 4.62 21.28
C ARG A 44 -7.82 3.34 20.49
N GLN A 45 -7.10 3.09 19.40
CA GLN A 45 -7.29 1.91 18.55
C GLN A 45 -7.06 0.60 19.32
N GLN A 46 -6.00 0.53 20.13
CA GLN A 46 -5.70 -0.67 20.92
C GLN A 46 -6.71 -0.90 22.05
N LEU A 47 -7.24 0.17 22.66
CA LEU A 47 -8.30 0.07 23.66
C LEU A 47 -9.60 -0.45 23.03
N GLU A 48 -10.01 0.11 21.89
CA GLU A 48 -11.19 -0.32 21.13
C GLU A 48 -11.10 -1.80 20.75
N MET A 49 -9.95 -2.24 20.24
CA MET A 49 -9.71 -3.64 19.88
C MET A 49 -9.76 -4.56 21.10
N PHE A 50 -9.22 -4.12 22.24
CA PHE A 50 -9.23 -4.89 23.48
C PHE A 50 -10.65 -5.03 24.05
N GLU A 51 -11.40 -3.94 24.13
CA GLU A 51 -12.76 -3.92 24.68
C GLU A 51 -13.74 -4.73 23.82
N ASN A 52 -13.59 -4.67 22.50
CA ASN A 52 -14.44 -5.39 21.55
C ASN A 52 -13.95 -6.81 21.22
N ASN A 53 -12.85 -7.27 21.84
CA ASN A 53 -12.18 -8.53 21.51
C ASN A 53 -11.95 -8.72 19.98
N SER A 54 -11.56 -7.62 19.30
CA SER A 54 -11.36 -7.56 17.85
C SER A 54 -9.88 -7.53 17.51
N GLN A 55 -9.50 -8.18 16.41
CA GLN A 55 -8.16 -8.06 15.82
C GLN A 55 -8.09 -7.04 14.67
N ARG A 56 -9.21 -6.39 14.37
CA ARG A 56 -9.36 -5.42 13.28
C ARG A 56 -9.73 -4.05 13.82
N VAL A 57 -9.05 -3.04 13.29
CA VAL A 57 -9.41 -1.63 13.36
C VAL A 57 -9.05 -1.01 12.02
N ASP A 58 -9.89 -0.13 11.49
CA ASP A 58 -9.60 0.57 10.24
C ASP A 58 -8.50 1.61 10.50
N ASP A 59 -7.68 1.88 9.47
CA ASP A 59 -6.51 2.77 9.58
C ASP A 59 -5.55 2.46 10.75
N ARG A 60 -5.37 1.15 11.03
CA ARG A 60 -4.51 0.68 12.12
C ARG A 60 -3.10 1.27 12.07
N ILE A 61 -2.71 1.94 13.15
CA ILE A 61 -1.35 2.45 13.35
C ILE A 61 -0.47 1.31 13.86
N VAL A 62 0.55 0.98 13.08
CA VAL A 62 1.53 -0.09 13.40
C VAL A 62 2.93 0.47 13.68
N SER A 63 3.18 1.74 13.37
CA SER A 63 4.43 2.43 13.62
C SER A 63 4.19 3.89 14.01
N ILE A 64 4.85 4.35 15.08
CA ILE A 64 4.78 5.74 15.53
C ILE A 64 5.60 6.66 14.61
N SER A 65 6.74 6.17 14.12
CA SER A 65 7.60 6.93 13.19
C SER A 65 6.93 7.10 11.83
N GLN A 66 6.23 6.06 11.37
CA GLN A 66 5.56 5.99 10.07
C GLN A 66 4.07 5.60 10.23
N PRO A 67 3.20 6.50 10.73
CA PRO A 67 1.80 6.19 11.03
C PRO A 67 0.92 5.95 9.79
N HIS A 68 1.43 6.25 8.59
CA HIS A 68 0.77 6.00 7.31
C HIS A 68 1.04 4.59 6.76
N VAL A 69 2.01 3.86 7.32
CA VAL A 69 2.27 2.48 6.91
C VAL A 69 1.10 1.62 7.35
N ARG A 70 0.56 0.83 6.43
CA ARG A 70 -0.56 -0.07 6.69
C ARG A 70 -0.10 -1.52 6.70
N PRO A 71 -0.70 -2.37 7.56
CA PRO A 71 -0.53 -3.82 7.48
C PRO A 71 -1.22 -4.37 6.23
N ILE A 72 -0.52 -5.23 5.48
CA ILE A 72 -1.04 -5.90 4.29
C ILE A 72 -1.06 -7.40 4.55
N VAL A 73 -2.25 -7.99 4.68
CA VAL A 73 -2.39 -9.44 4.89
C VAL A 73 -2.04 -10.19 3.60
N ARG A 74 -1.04 -11.05 3.64
CA ARG A 74 -0.63 -11.94 2.55
C ARG A 74 -0.93 -13.38 2.93
N GLY A 75 -1.63 -14.10 2.05
CA GLY A 75 -1.92 -15.54 2.24
C GLY A 75 -0.71 -16.47 2.00
N LYS A 76 0.53 -16.01 2.20
CA LYS A 76 1.74 -16.82 2.06
C LYS A 76 2.09 -17.47 3.40
N ALA A 77 2.55 -18.73 3.37
CA ALA A 77 3.01 -19.43 4.58
C ALA A 77 4.23 -18.70 5.19
N GLY A 78 4.24 -18.51 6.52
CA GLY A 78 5.37 -17.95 7.30
C GLY A 78 5.19 -16.51 7.78
N ARG A 79 4.86 -15.56 6.91
CA ARG A 79 4.60 -14.15 7.29
C ARG A 79 3.22 -13.72 6.78
N PRO A 80 2.19 -13.74 7.66
CA PRO A 80 0.82 -13.44 7.25
C PRO A 80 0.61 -11.95 6.95
N THR A 81 1.52 -11.07 7.35
CA THR A 81 1.40 -9.62 7.16
C THR A 81 2.72 -9.02 6.73
N GLU A 82 2.66 -8.22 5.67
CA GLU A 82 3.75 -7.36 5.19
C GLU A 82 3.42 -5.90 5.48
N PHE A 83 4.45 -5.06 5.57
CA PHE A 83 4.31 -3.63 5.80
C PHE A 83 5.00 -2.89 4.67
N GLY A 84 4.34 -1.86 4.13
CA GLY A 84 4.94 -1.09 3.05
C GLY A 84 3.93 -0.46 2.12
N ALA A 85 4.47 0.29 1.15
CA ALA A 85 3.69 0.84 0.07
C ALA A 85 3.48 -0.23 -1.00
N LYS A 86 2.27 -0.30 -1.51
CA LYS A 86 1.90 -1.11 -2.65
C LYS A 86 2.17 -0.31 -3.92
N LEU A 87 3.08 -0.82 -4.75
CA LEU A 87 3.47 -0.22 -6.01
C LEU A 87 2.93 -1.05 -7.17
N SER A 88 2.26 -0.39 -8.10
CA SER A 88 2.01 -0.94 -9.43
C SER A 88 3.06 -0.43 -10.40
N ILE A 89 3.75 -1.36 -11.05
CA ILE A 89 4.87 -1.09 -11.94
C ILE A 89 4.60 -1.75 -13.29
N SER A 90 4.77 -1.00 -14.38
CA SER A 90 4.83 -1.53 -15.73
C SER A 90 6.27 -1.53 -16.24
N VAL A 91 6.69 -2.62 -16.89
CA VAL A 91 8.00 -2.73 -17.52
C VAL A 91 7.84 -2.78 -19.03
N VAL A 92 8.48 -1.84 -19.74
CA VAL A 92 8.43 -1.71 -21.19
C VAL A 92 9.84 -1.50 -21.72
N GLY A 93 10.30 -2.37 -22.61
CA GLY A 93 11.62 -2.23 -23.25
C GLY A 93 12.79 -2.17 -22.27
N GLY A 94 12.65 -2.77 -21.08
CA GLY A 94 13.67 -2.72 -20.01
C GLY A 94 13.55 -1.54 -19.05
N PHE A 95 12.64 -0.59 -19.29
CA PHE A 95 12.35 0.53 -18.39
C PHE A 95 11.18 0.22 -17.47
N SER A 96 11.32 0.55 -16.19
CA SER A 96 10.25 0.42 -15.20
C SER A 96 9.54 1.76 -14.99
N PHE A 97 8.22 1.74 -15.08
CA PHE A 97 7.35 2.89 -14.83
C PHE A 97 6.48 2.62 -13.61
N VAL A 98 6.49 3.54 -12.66
CA VAL A 98 5.60 3.48 -11.50
C VAL A 98 4.26 4.07 -11.90
N ASP A 99 3.24 3.21 -12.01
CA ASP A 99 1.90 3.62 -12.42
C ASP A 99 1.04 4.01 -11.22
N ARG A 100 1.23 3.36 -10.07
CA ARG A 100 0.50 3.67 -8.83
C ARG A 100 1.36 3.42 -7.60
N ARG A 101 1.28 4.32 -6.63
CA ARG A 101 1.85 4.14 -5.28
C ARG A 101 0.76 4.41 -4.25
N SER A 102 0.42 3.41 -3.45
CA SER A 102 -0.58 3.51 -2.38
C SER A 102 -0.06 2.88 -1.10
N TRP A 103 -0.37 3.48 0.05
CA TRP A 103 -0.17 2.84 1.35
C TRP A 103 -1.38 2.00 1.77
N ASP A 104 -2.54 2.28 1.18
CA ASP A 104 -3.77 1.54 1.44
C ASP A 104 -3.85 0.27 0.60
N ASN A 105 -4.53 -0.73 1.15
CA ASN A 105 -4.82 -1.95 0.42
C ASN A 105 -5.86 -1.69 -0.67
N TYR A 106 -5.49 -1.93 -1.92
CA TYR A 106 -6.40 -1.80 -3.06
C TYR A 106 -6.41 -3.08 -3.92
N ASN A 107 -7.51 -3.30 -4.63
CA ASN A 107 -7.63 -4.40 -5.58
C ASN A 107 -6.89 -4.08 -6.88
N GLU A 108 -5.73 -4.70 -7.07
CA GLU A 108 -4.85 -4.54 -8.22
C GLU A 108 -5.53 -4.91 -9.54
N GLY A 109 -6.45 -5.87 -9.51
CA GLY A 109 -7.11 -6.35 -10.72
C GLY A 109 -7.93 -5.29 -11.45
N GLY A 110 -8.25 -4.16 -10.82
CA GLY A 110 -8.94 -3.03 -11.43
C GLY A 110 -8.05 -2.16 -12.34
N ASP A 111 -6.73 -2.17 -12.11
CA ASP A 111 -5.83 -1.15 -12.68
C ASP A 111 -5.38 -1.49 -14.11
N LEU A 112 -5.59 -2.73 -14.57
CA LEU A 112 -5.10 -3.21 -15.88
C LEU A 112 -5.48 -2.30 -17.06
N ILE A 113 -6.76 -1.93 -17.14
CA ILE A 113 -7.30 -1.17 -18.27
C ILE A 113 -6.68 0.23 -18.29
N GLU A 114 -6.58 0.86 -17.12
CA GLU A 114 -5.97 2.18 -16.97
C GLU A 114 -4.48 2.15 -17.31
N GLN A 115 -3.76 1.09 -16.94
CA GLN A 115 -2.36 0.90 -17.30
C GLN A 115 -2.16 0.72 -18.81
N ILE A 116 -3.04 -0.04 -19.48
CA ILE A 116 -3.01 -0.20 -20.95
C ILE A 116 -3.32 1.12 -21.66
N GLU A 117 -4.30 1.90 -21.19
CA GLU A 117 -4.59 3.21 -21.77
C GLU A 117 -3.48 4.23 -21.50
N THR A 118 -2.83 4.15 -20.33
CA THR A 118 -1.65 4.97 -20.02
C THR A 118 -0.48 4.63 -20.92
N PHE A 119 -0.25 3.34 -21.21
CA PHE A 119 0.73 2.92 -22.21
C PHE A 119 0.39 3.51 -23.59
N ARG A 120 -0.87 3.44 -24.02
CA ARG A 120 -1.30 4.02 -25.29
C ARG A 120 -1.06 5.53 -25.36
N ARG A 121 -1.37 6.26 -24.28
CA ARG A 121 -1.08 7.70 -24.20
C ARG A 121 0.42 8.00 -24.29
N ARG A 122 1.26 7.14 -23.70
CA ARG A 122 2.72 7.33 -23.65
C ARG A 122 3.43 6.98 -24.95
N PHE A 123 3.01 5.90 -25.62
CA PHE A 123 3.71 5.37 -26.80
C PHE A 123 2.91 5.52 -28.11
N GLY A 124 1.70 6.07 -28.05
CA GLY A 124 0.82 6.27 -29.21
C GLY A 124 0.13 5.00 -29.73
N CYS A 125 0.48 3.82 -29.22
CA CYS A 125 -0.02 2.53 -29.67
C CYS A 125 -0.44 1.63 -28.50
N TYR A 126 -1.28 0.63 -28.77
CA TYR A 126 -1.58 -0.41 -27.79
C TYR A 126 -0.43 -1.42 -27.72
N PRO A 127 -0.20 -2.05 -26.55
CA PRO A 127 0.80 -3.11 -26.44
C PRO A 127 0.37 -4.34 -27.24
N GLU A 128 1.31 -5.06 -27.85
CA GLU A 128 1.04 -6.33 -28.53
C GLU A 128 0.70 -7.45 -27.52
N SER A 129 1.31 -7.41 -26.35
CA SER A 129 1.05 -8.41 -25.30
C SER A 129 1.16 -7.81 -23.91
N VAL A 130 0.35 -8.35 -23.00
CA VAL A 130 0.34 -7.96 -21.59
C VAL A 130 0.52 -9.21 -20.74
N HIS A 131 1.59 -9.21 -19.95
CA HIS A 131 1.92 -10.26 -18.99
C HIS A 131 1.54 -9.78 -17.60
N VAL A 132 0.61 -10.48 -16.97
CA VAL A 132 0.02 -10.09 -15.69
C VAL A 132 -0.15 -11.30 -14.77
N ASP A 133 -0.19 -11.02 -13.47
CA ASP A 133 -0.54 -12.00 -12.45
C ASP A 133 -2.01 -12.46 -12.56
N LYS A 134 -2.30 -13.61 -11.93
CA LYS A 134 -3.64 -14.22 -11.95
C LYS A 134 -4.76 -13.28 -11.50
N ILE A 135 -4.48 -12.40 -10.54
CA ILE A 135 -5.47 -11.45 -9.97
C ILE A 135 -6.05 -10.49 -11.03
N TYR A 136 -5.29 -10.20 -12.09
CA TYR A 136 -5.71 -9.36 -13.19
C TYR A 136 -6.63 -10.07 -14.20
N ARG A 137 -6.81 -11.40 -14.12
CA ARG A 137 -7.60 -12.18 -15.11
C ARG A 137 -9.11 -12.17 -14.84
N ASN A 138 -9.66 -11.07 -14.34
CA ASN A 138 -11.10 -10.92 -14.11
C ASN A 138 -11.91 -10.82 -15.44
N ARG A 139 -13.23 -11.02 -15.38
CA ARG A 139 -14.11 -11.04 -16.58
C ARG A 139 -14.03 -9.74 -17.38
N LYS A 140 -13.98 -8.60 -16.69
CA LYS A 140 -13.90 -7.25 -17.30
C LYS A 140 -12.61 -7.09 -18.10
N ASN A 141 -11.47 -7.45 -17.52
CA ASN A 141 -10.15 -7.39 -18.15
C ASN A 141 -10.03 -8.33 -19.35
N ARG A 142 -10.55 -9.55 -19.23
CA ARG A 142 -10.59 -10.48 -20.37
C ARG A 142 -11.50 -9.98 -21.49
N ALA A 143 -12.66 -9.42 -21.15
CA ALA A 143 -13.56 -8.83 -22.13
C ALA A 143 -12.88 -7.66 -22.83
N PHE A 144 -12.23 -6.75 -22.09
CA PHE A 144 -11.47 -5.65 -22.65
C PHE A 144 -10.38 -6.13 -23.62
N CYS A 145 -9.59 -7.13 -23.24
CA CYS A 145 -8.51 -7.68 -24.09
C CYS A 145 -9.03 -8.48 -25.29
N LYS A 146 -10.25 -9.04 -25.23
CA LYS A 146 -10.91 -9.72 -26.35
C LYS A 146 -11.62 -8.75 -27.30
N LEU A 147 -12.29 -7.73 -26.75
CA LEU A 147 -13.02 -6.68 -27.48
C LEU A 147 -12.06 -5.73 -28.18
N SER A 148 -10.88 -5.53 -27.61
CA SER A 148 -9.75 -4.98 -28.35
C SER A 148 -9.32 -6.02 -29.39
N LYS A 149 -9.98 -6.02 -30.55
CA LYS A 149 -9.52 -6.57 -31.83
C LYS A 149 -8.22 -5.86 -32.31
N LYS A 150 -7.27 -5.61 -31.40
CA LYS A 150 -6.05 -4.81 -31.56
C LYS A 150 -4.78 -5.62 -31.24
N GLY A 151 -4.91 -6.95 -31.06
CA GLY A 151 -3.77 -7.86 -30.94
C GLY A 151 -3.24 -8.12 -29.52
N VAL A 152 -3.82 -7.52 -28.48
CA VAL A 152 -3.31 -7.63 -27.10
C VAL A 152 -3.49 -9.05 -26.55
N ARG A 153 -2.42 -9.84 -26.53
CA ARG A 153 -2.44 -11.20 -25.96
C ARG A 153 -2.17 -11.16 -24.45
N ASN A 154 -3.10 -11.72 -23.66
CA ASN A 154 -2.92 -11.94 -22.23
C ASN A 154 -2.21 -13.26 -21.97
N GLN A 155 -0.96 -13.21 -21.49
CA GLN A 155 -0.16 -14.38 -21.15
C GLN A 155 0.20 -14.37 -19.66
N ILE A 156 0.32 -15.55 -19.05
CA ILE A 156 0.86 -15.71 -17.70
C ILE A 156 2.39 -15.74 -17.84
N PRO A 157 3.16 -14.91 -17.11
CA PRO A 157 4.61 -15.08 -17.08
C PRO A 157 4.95 -16.42 -16.39
N SER A 158 5.49 -17.39 -17.13
CA SER A 158 6.19 -18.52 -16.51
C SER A 158 7.48 -17.99 -15.89
N THR A 159 7.70 -18.28 -14.61
CA THR A 159 8.91 -18.01 -13.81
C THR A 159 10.08 -17.36 -14.55
N ALA A 160 10.33 -16.09 -14.20
CA ALA A 160 11.55 -15.32 -14.44
C ALA A 160 12.36 -15.71 -15.70
N THR A 161 11.81 -15.49 -16.89
CA THR A 161 12.61 -15.55 -18.11
C THR A 161 13.06 -14.15 -18.51
N ARG A 162 14.38 -13.92 -18.40
CA ARG A 162 15.08 -12.71 -18.84
C ARG A 162 14.79 -12.47 -20.32
N SER A 163 13.97 -11.47 -20.64
CA SER A 163 13.66 -11.13 -22.04
C SER A 163 14.90 -10.53 -22.70
N ARG A 164 15.55 -11.32 -23.55
CA ARG A 164 16.61 -10.85 -24.45
C ARG A 164 15.99 -10.07 -25.60
N GLY A 165 16.40 -8.81 -25.73
CA GLY A 165 16.76 -8.21 -27.03
C GLY A 165 15.75 -8.29 -28.17
N ARG A 166 14.51 -7.85 -27.95
CA ARG A 166 13.69 -7.25 -29.02
C ARG A 166 12.94 -6.08 -28.40
N ALA A 167 12.92 -4.93 -29.07
CA ALA A 167 12.02 -3.83 -28.75
C ALA A 167 10.58 -4.27 -29.09
N SER A 168 10.05 -5.22 -28.33
CA SER A 168 8.69 -5.72 -28.45
C SER A 168 7.81 -4.91 -27.51
N SER A 169 6.68 -4.45 -28.04
CA SER A 169 5.59 -3.72 -27.38
C SER A 169 4.87 -4.59 -26.34
N THR A 170 5.63 -5.15 -25.41
CA THR A 170 5.18 -6.03 -24.34
C THR A 170 5.22 -5.27 -23.03
N ILE A 171 4.11 -5.31 -22.28
CA ILE A 171 4.05 -4.77 -20.91
C ILE A 171 4.05 -5.95 -19.95
N LEU A 172 5.03 -5.98 -19.04
CA LEU A 172 4.95 -6.78 -17.83
C LEU A 172 4.42 -5.90 -16.70
N MET A 173 3.27 -6.24 -16.13
CA MET A 173 2.73 -5.54 -14.96
C MET A 173 3.01 -6.33 -13.71
N LEU A 174 3.64 -5.68 -12.74
CA LEU A 174 3.99 -6.24 -11.45
C LEU A 174 3.41 -5.37 -10.37
N VAL A 175 2.80 -5.99 -9.35
CA VAL A 175 2.53 -5.30 -8.09
C VAL A 175 3.47 -5.83 -7.04
N SER A 176 4.32 -4.93 -6.57
CA SER A 176 5.30 -5.22 -5.53
C SER A 176 4.98 -4.40 -4.29
N ASN A 177 5.16 -5.02 -3.13
CA ASN A 177 5.20 -4.28 -1.88
C ASN A 177 6.64 -3.81 -1.68
N VAL A 178 6.84 -2.51 -1.57
CA VAL A 178 8.12 -1.96 -1.13
C VAL A 178 8.08 -1.91 0.38
N ALA A 179 8.91 -2.75 1.01
CA ALA A 179 9.06 -2.76 2.45
C ALA A 179 9.51 -1.38 2.91
N ALA A 180 8.65 -0.70 3.68
CA ALA A 180 9.10 0.42 4.48
C ALA A 180 9.81 -0.20 5.68
N MET A 181 11.09 0.09 5.87
CA MET A 181 11.75 -0.27 7.12
C MET A 181 11.06 0.53 8.24
N ALA A 182 10.33 -0.20 9.08
CA ALA A 182 9.67 0.31 10.27
C ALA A 182 10.68 0.48 11.42
#